data_AF-A0A345SXA7-F1
#
_entry.id   AF-A0A345SXA7-F1
#
_cell.length_a   1.000
_cell.length_b   1.000
_cell.length_c   1.000
_cell.angle_alpha   90.00
_cell.angle_beta   90.00
_cell.angle_gamma   90.00
#
_symmetry.space_group_name_H-M   'P 1'
#
loop_
_entity.id
_entity.type
_entity.pdbx_description
1 polymer ?
#
loop_
_entity_poly.entity_id
_entity_poly.type
_entity_poly.pdbx_seq_one_letter_code
_entity_poly.pdbx_strand_id
1 'polypeptide(L)'
;MSSRTHVARTTPGQDAAMSASMQPRTTAAYYLQAVISFALSGTALAVGIAYLPVDAWMRAFLAVGLLYVITSAFTLAKCVRDRQESADMVSRVDQARLEKLLAEHDPFKTDL
;
A
#
# COMPACT_ATOMS: atom_id res chain seq x y z
N MET A 1 -32.16 42.92 -29.87
CA MET A 1 -32.31 41.50 -30.28
C MET A 1 -30.92 40.91 -30.30
N SER A 2 -30.52 39.88 -29.56
CA SER A 2 -31.20 38.97 -28.66
C SER A 2 -30.12 38.43 -27.73
N SER A 3 -30.42 38.45 -26.44
CA SER A 3 -29.70 37.75 -25.39
C SER A 3 -29.46 36.28 -25.76
N ARG A 4 -28.25 35.77 -25.52
CA ARG A 4 -27.99 34.38 -25.11
C ARG A 4 -26.76 34.35 -24.20
N THR A 5 -27.02 34.66 -22.93
CA THR A 5 -26.24 34.21 -21.78
C THR A 5 -26.20 32.68 -21.80
N HIS A 6 -25.04 32.12 -22.15
CA HIS A 6 -24.78 30.68 -22.05
C HIS A 6 -24.48 30.37 -20.58
N VAL A 7 -25.55 30.14 -19.80
CA VAL A 7 -25.47 29.61 -18.43
C VAL A 7 -24.91 28.19 -18.55
N ALA A 8 -23.62 28.03 -18.22
CA ALA A 8 -23.00 26.74 -18.04
C ALA A 8 -23.64 26.04 -16.83
N ARG A 9 -24.49 25.06 -17.11
CA ARG A 9 -25.06 24.14 -16.12
C ARG A 9 -23.96 23.22 -15.64
N THR A 10 -23.34 23.52 -14.50
CA THR A 10 -22.53 22.55 -13.75
C THR A 10 -23.49 21.58 -13.06
N THR A 11 -23.44 20.32 -13.46
CA THR A 11 -24.26 19.24 -12.88
C THR A 11 -23.68 18.90 -11.50
N PRO A 12 -24.43 19.07 -10.39
CA PRO A 12 -23.92 18.91 -9.02
C PRO A 12 -23.72 17.44 -8.58
N GLY A 13 -23.32 16.56 -9.49
CA GLY A 13 -23.11 15.13 -9.23
C GLY A 13 -21.82 14.54 -9.80
N GLN A 14 -20.99 15.36 -10.47
CA GLN A 14 -19.78 14.88 -11.15
C GLN A 14 -18.50 15.01 -10.30
N ASP A 15 -18.55 15.78 -9.21
CA ASP A 15 -17.43 15.98 -8.28
C ASP A 15 -17.34 14.88 -7.21
N ALA A 16 -18.44 14.16 -6.96
CA ALA A 16 -18.50 13.04 -6.01
C ALA A 16 -17.83 11.76 -6.54
N ALA A 17 -17.49 11.71 -7.84
CA ALA A 17 -16.93 10.52 -8.48
C ALA A 17 -15.39 10.43 -8.40
N MET A 18 -14.68 11.48 -7.93
CA MET A 18 -13.21 11.48 -7.86
C MET A 18 -12.61 10.80 -6.61
N SER A 19 -13.43 10.31 -5.69
CA SER A 19 -13.02 9.46 -4.56
C SER A 19 -13.08 7.97 -4.93
N ALA A 20 -12.44 7.61 -6.04
CA ALA A 20 -12.21 6.20 -6.37
C ALA A 20 -11.25 5.62 -5.32
N SER A 21 -11.80 4.92 -4.33
CA SER A 21 -11.04 4.14 -3.37
C SER A 21 -10.10 3.20 -4.11
N MET A 22 -8.80 3.49 -4.06
CA MET A 22 -7.77 2.61 -4.60
C MET A 22 -7.67 1.39 -3.69
N GLN A 23 -8.55 0.41 -3.89
CA GLN A 23 -8.49 -0.86 -3.17
C GLN A 23 -7.13 -1.52 -3.46
N PRO A 24 -6.33 -1.86 -2.44
CA PRO A 24 -5.11 -2.64 -2.63
C PRO A 24 -5.50 -4.05 -3.06
N ARG A 25 -5.57 -4.31 -4.37
CA ARG A 25 -6.00 -5.60 -4.92
C ARG A 25 -4.81 -6.56 -5.05
N THR A 26 -4.11 -6.82 -3.95
CA THR A 26 -3.12 -7.90 -3.90
C THR A 26 -3.85 -9.22 -3.74
N THR A 27 -4.10 -9.89 -4.86
CA THR A 27 -4.76 -11.22 -4.85
C THR A 27 -3.83 -12.24 -4.19
N ALA A 28 -4.35 -13.16 -3.38
CA ALA A 28 -3.59 -14.19 -2.66
C ALA A 28 -2.61 -14.98 -3.57
N ALA A 29 -2.97 -15.15 -4.85
CA ALA A 29 -2.12 -15.78 -5.86
C ALA A 29 -0.79 -15.02 -6.11
N TYR A 30 -0.82 -13.68 -6.21
CA TYR A 30 0.38 -12.86 -6.39
C TYR A 30 1.29 -12.90 -5.16
N TYR A 31 0.72 -12.91 -3.96
CA TYR A 31 1.48 -13.05 -2.73
C TYR A 31 2.20 -14.41 -2.68
N LEU A 32 1.48 -15.50 -2.98
CA LEU A 32 2.07 -16.84 -3.00
C LEU A 32 3.21 -16.94 -4.03
N GLN A 33 3.00 -16.40 -5.23
CA GLN A 33 4.05 -16.34 -6.25
C GLN A 33 5.29 -15.60 -5.75
N ALA A 34 5.12 -14.43 -5.12
CA ALA A 34 6.23 -13.65 -4.59
C ALA A 34 7.03 -14.42 -3.53
N VAL A 35 6.33 -15.15 -2.63
CA VAL A 35 6.98 -16.01 -1.63
C VAL A 35 7.79 -17.13 -2.30
N ILE A 36 7.22 -17.78 -3.32
CA ILE A 36 7.91 -18.83 -4.07
C ILE A 36 9.15 -18.26 -4.78
N SER A 37 9.02 -17.13 -5.47
CA SER A 37 10.16 -16.48 -6.15
C SER A 37 11.26 -16.07 -5.17
N PHE A 38 10.90 -15.53 -4.01
CA PHE A 38 11.85 -15.18 -2.97
C PHE A 38 12.58 -16.41 -2.43
N ALA A 39 11.85 -17.49 -2.11
CA ALA A 39 12.43 -18.73 -1.63
C ALA A 39 13.37 -19.36 -2.66
N LEU A 40 12.98 -19.38 -3.93
CA LEU A 40 13.81 -19.88 -5.02
C LEU A 40 15.09 -19.04 -5.18
N SER A 41 14.99 -17.71 -5.14
CA SER A 41 16.15 -16.82 -5.23
C SER A 41 17.09 -16.98 -4.03
N GLY A 42 16.55 -17.06 -2.81
CA GLY A 42 17.35 -17.23 -1.60
C GLY A 42 18.06 -18.59 -1.54
N THR A 43 17.36 -19.66 -1.94
CA THR A 43 17.95 -21.00 -2.03
C THR A 43 19.00 -21.08 -3.15
N ALA A 44 18.76 -20.48 -4.31
CA ALA A 44 19.76 -20.42 -5.38
C ALA A 44 21.05 -19.72 -4.93
N LEU A 45 20.96 -18.60 -4.19
CA LEU A 45 22.13 -17.95 -3.61
C LEU A 45 22.82 -18.82 -2.55
N ALA A 46 22.06 -19.45 -1.65
CA ALA A 46 22.62 -20.34 -0.64
C ALA A 46 23.37 -21.53 -1.27
N VAL A 47 22.82 -22.11 -2.33
CA VAL A 47 23.47 -23.16 -3.13
C VAL A 47 24.73 -22.62 -3.80
N GLY A 48 24.70 -21.42 -4.37
CA GLY A 48 25.88 -20.75 -4.93
C GLY A 48 27.01 -20.57 -3.91
N ILE A 49 26.67 -20.18 -2.67
CA ILE A 49 27.63 -20.10 -1.56
C ILE A 49 28.18 -21.49 -1.19
N ALA A 50 27.35 -22.53 -1.23
CA ALA A 50 27.76 -23.89 -0.90
C ALA A 50 28.74 -24.50 -1.92
N TYR A 51 28.53 -24.24 -3.21
CA TYR A 51 29.39 -24.72 -4.30
C TYR A 51 30.62 -23.86 -4.56
N LEU A 52 30.77 -22.74 -3.86
CA LEU A 52 31.91 -21.86 -4.03
C LEU A 52 33.19 -22.53 -3.49
N PRO A 53 34.29 -22.64 -4.29
CA PRO A 53 35.54 -23.25 -3.85
C PRO A 53 36.34 -22.26 -3.00
N VAL A 54 35.87 -21.99 -1.79
CA VAL A 54 36.48 -21.08 -0.81
C VAL A 54 36.68 -21.78 0.52
N ASP A 55 37.51 -21.18 1.37
CA ASP A 55 37.72 -21.66 2.73
C ASP A 55 36.39 -21.71 3.53
N ALA A 56 36.28 -22.69 4.42
CA ALA A 56 35.08 -22.92 5.22
C ALA A 56 34.70 -21.68 6.05
N TRP A 57 35.69 -20.92 6.53
CA TRP A 57 35.46 -19.71 7.31
C TRP A 57 34.79 -18.60 6.48
N MET A 58 35.29 -18.35 5.27
CA MET A 58 34.72 -17.35 4.35
C MET A 58 33.30 -17.74 3.94
N ARG A 59 33.08 -19.05 3.71
CA ARG A 59 31.74 -19.56 3.41
C ARG A 59 30.75 -19.32 4.58
N ALA A 60 31.19 -19.55 5.82
CA ALA A 60 30.37 -19.29 7.00
C ALA A 60 30.02 -17.79 7.14
N PHE A 61 31.00 -16.90 6.91
CA PHE A 61 30.77 -15.45 6.91
C PHE A 61 29.71 -15.03 5.86
N LEU A 62 29.82 -15.53 4.63
CA LEU A 62 28.84 -15.27 3.58
C LEU A 62 27.46 -15.82 3.92
N ALA A 63 27.38 -17.02 4.51
CA ALA A 63 26.12 -17.62 4.93
C ALA A 63 25.44 -16.79 6.03
N VAL A 64 26.18 -16.36 7.05
CA VAL A 64 25.64 -15.48 8.10
C VAL A 64 25.21 -14.13 7.53
N GLY A 65 26.01 -13.54 6.63
CA GLY A 65 25.65 -12.30 5.93
C GLY A 65 24.35 -12.43 5.12
N LEU A 66 24.18 -13.53 4.39
CA LEU A 66 22.95 -13.83 3.64
C LEU A 66 21.74 -13.99 4.58
N LEU A 67 21.88 -14.72 5.67
CA LEU A 67 20.79 -14.87 6.66
C LEU A 67 20.43 -13.55 7.32
N TYR A 68 21.43 -12.73 7.65
CA TYR A 68 21.22 -11.43 8.27
C TYR A 68 20.55 -10.44 7.32
N VAL A 69 20.96 -10.38 6.05
CA VAL A 69 20.33 -9.49 5.06
C VAL A 69 18.88 -9.88 4.79
N ILE A 70 18.58 -11.19 4.71
CA ILE A 70 17.21 -11.70 4.57
C ILE A 70 16.35 -11.27 5.77
N THR A 71 16.87 -11.48 6.98
CA THR A 71 16.16 -11.13 8.22
C THR A 71 15.88 -9.62 8.29
N SER A 72 16.89 -8.79 7.99
CA SER A 72 16.76 -7.33 7.98
C SER A 72 15.75 -6.85 6.91
N ALA A 73 15.78 -7.42 5.70
CA ALA A 73 14.82 -7.10 4.66
C ALA A 73 13.37 -7.40 5.07
N PHE A 74 13.13 -8.52 5.76
CA PHE A 74 11.80 -8.84 6.29
C PHE A 74 11.35 -7.90 7.40
N THR A 75 12.25 -7.48 8.29
CA THR A 75 11.95 -6.48 9.31
C THR A 75 11.59 -5.14 8.67
N LEU A 76 12.37 -4.70 7.68
CA LEU A 76 12.08 -3.49 6.92
C LEU A 76 10.73 -3.59 6.20
N ALA A 77 10.42 -4.73 5.58
CA ALA A 77 9.14 -4.96 4.93
C ALA A 77 7.95 -4.89 5.91
N LYS A 78 8.11 -5.42 7.14
CA LYS A 78 7.11 -5.23 8.20
C LYS A 78 6.94 -3.76 8.55
N CYS A 79 8.02 -3.03 8.80
CA CYS A 79 7.94 -1.60 9.09
C CYS A 79 7.25 -0.79 7.98
N VAL A 80 7.48 -1.14 6.71
CA VAL A 80 6.80 -0.52 5.57
C VAL A 80 5.30 -0.83 5.59
N ARG A 81 4.91 -2.08 5.86
CA ARG A 81 3.51 -2.48 5.99
C ARG A 81 2.82 -1.81 7.18
N ASP A 82 3.46 -1.78 8.34
CA ASP A 82 2.94 -1.13 9.54
C ASP A 82 2.69 0.38 9.30
N ARG A 83 3.53 1.02 8.46
CA ARG A 83 3.32 2.41 8.02
C ARG A 83 2.12 2.57 7.08
N GLN A 84 1.88 1.61 6.19
CA GLN A 84 0.71 1.64 5.31
C GLN A 84 -0.59 1.43 6.12
N GLU A 85 -0.61 0.46 7.04
CA GLU A 85 -1.76 0.18 7.90
C GLU A 85 -2.10 1.37 8.82
N SER A 86 -1.09 2.05 9.37
CA SER A 86 -1.31 3.26 10.19
C SER A 86 -1.84 4.44 9.38
N ALA A 87 -1.34 4.67 8.16
CA ALA A 87 -1.85 5.71 7.26
C ALA A 87 -3.32 5.46 6.87
N ASP A 88 -3.66 4.21 6.54
CA ASP A 88 -5.02 3.81 6.19
C ASP A 88 -5.99 4.02 7.35
N MET A 89 -5.60 3.65 8.58
CA MET A 89 -6.45 3.84 9.77
C MET A 89 -6.73 5.32 10.07
N VAL A 90 -5.73 6.19 9.97
CA VAL A 90 -5.92 7.64 10.18
C VAL A 90 -6.93 8.20 9.18
N SER A 91 -6.80 7.84 7.90
CA SER A 91 -7.72 8.32 6.86
C SER A 91 -9.19 7.91 7.10
N ARG A 92 -9.44 6.71 7.63
CA ARG A 92 -10.79 6.23 7.97
C ARG A 92 -11.38 6.97 9.16
N VAL A 93 -10.56 7.28 10.17
CA VAL A 93 -10.99 8.09 11.31
C VAL A 93 -11.33 9.50 10.85
N ASP A 94 -10.49 10.10 10.01
CA ASP A 94 -10.74 11.43 9.45
C ASP A 94 -12.03 11.44 8.64
N GLN A 95 -12.28 10.43 7.79
CA GLN A 95 -13.55 10.30 7.07
C GLN A 95 -14.76 10.20 8.00
N ALA A 96 -14.71 9.33 9.02
CA ALA A 96 -15.82 9.19 9.98
C ALA A 96 -16.04 10.46 10.81
N ARG A 97 -14.97 11.19 11.14
CA ARG A 97 -15.06 12.51 11.81
C ARG A 97 -15.68 13.55 10.89
N LEU A 98 -15.28 13.56 9.62
CA LEU A 98 -15.82 14.45 8.60
C LEU A 98 -17.31 14.17 8.37
N GLU A 99 -17.69 12.90 8.26
CA GLU A 99 -19.09 12.45 8.18
C GLU A 99 -19.89 12.89 9.40
N LYS A 100 -19.32 12.78 10.61
CA LYS A 100 -20.00 13.26 11.82
C LYS A 100 -20.17 14.78 11.81
N LEU A 101 -19.15 15.54 11.41
CA LEU A 101 -19.26 17.00 11.31
C LEU A 101 -20.29 17.41 10.25
N LEU A 102 -20.35 16.71 9.11
CA LEU A 102 -21.36 16.93 8.07
C LEU A 102 -22.77 16.52 8.53
N ALA A 103 -22.91 15.49 9.36
CA ALA A 103 -24.21 15.06 9.90
C ALA A 103 -24.71 15.98 11.02
N GLU A 104 -23.80 16.53 11.83
CA GLU A 104 -24.11 17.43 12.94
C GLU A 104 -24.31 18.88 12.47
N HIS A 105 -23.62 19.29 11.40
CA HIS A 105 -23.89 20.50 10.64
C HIS A 105 -24.50 20.11 9.29
N ASP A 106 -25.80 19.84 9.25
CA ASP A 106 -26.57 19.62 8.02
C ASP A 106 -27.07 20.97 7.47
N PRO A 107 -26.34 21.64 6.54
CA PRO A 107 -26.75 22.91 5.96
C PRO A 107 -27.98 22.81 5.04
N PHE A 108 -28.51 21.61 4.77
CA PHE A 108 -29.65 21.41 3.88
C PHE A 108 -31.01 21.35 4.60
N LYS A 109 -31.03 21.41 5.94
CA LYS A 109 -32.21 21.82 6.69
C LYS A 109 -32.25 23.34 6.82
N THR A 110 -32.34 24.03 5.69
CA THR A 110 -32.83 25.41 5.69
C THR A 110 -34.34 25.36 5.51
N ASP A 111 -35.02 25.97 6.47
CA ASP A 111 -36.47 26.09 6.61
C ASP A 111 -37.17 26.38 5.27
N LEU A 112 -38.15 25.54 4.92
CA LEU A 112 -39.16 25.79 3.90
C LEU A 112 -40.52 25.32 4.41
#